data_AF-A0A525JH46-F1
#
_entry.id   AF-A0A525JH46-F1
#
_cell.length_a   1.000
_cell.length_b   1.000
_cell.length_c   1.000
_cell.angle_alpha   90.00
_cell.angle_beta   90.00
_cell.angle_gamma   90.00
#
_symmetry.space_group_name_H-M   'P 1'
#
loop_
_entity.id
_entity.type
_entity.pdbx_description
1 polymer ?
#
loop_
_entity_poly.entity_id
_entity_poly.type
_entity_poly.pdbx_seq_one_letter_code
_entity_poly.pdbx_strand_id
1 'polypeptide(L)'
;MPLRAYQHCEPLTAASAFGWYVYPPIDFMLKWDGTEIFWKAADARRWQPATAVVLPGFADLYENSVPAKNALQTPFPFLLARREVGLIQIWPGVLVHTRPGWSTLVRGPANLPRGPAYEVLEGIIETDWWFGPLISTIRLCQTGHPILFSTNRPLFQLQPVQTATYASKELDNFELVEGLASLGNDDWKHLEETINPHETRSGVYAADVRRNRNSRPGNK
;
A
#
# COMPACT_ATOMS: atom_id res chain seq x y z
N MET A 1 -7.94 13.65 -8.01
CA MET A 1 -6.96 14.54 -7.35
C MET A 1 -7.14 15.96 -7.88
N PRO A 2 -7.03 17.02 -7.06
CA PRO A 2 -6.98 18.38 -7.55
C PRO A 2 -5.69 18.56 -8.38
N LEU A 3 -5.83 18.86 -9.67
CA LEU A 3 -4.73 18.91 -10.65
C LEU A 3 -3.59 19.87 -10.24
N ARG A 4 -3.91 20.94 -9.50
CA ARG A 4 -2.96 21.96 -9.04
C ARG A 4 -1.96 21.44 -7.99
N ALA A 5 -2.38 20.56 -7.07
CA ALA A 5 -1.49 20.06 -6.03
C ALA A 5 -0.45 19.09 -6.61
N TYR A 6 -0.82 18.30 -7.61
CA TYR A 6 0.08 17.38 -8.30
C TYR A 6 1.22 18.07 -9.05
N GLN A 7 1.00 19.26 -9.61
CA GLN A 7 2.01 19.95 -10.43
C GLN A 7 3.05 20.73 -9.61
N HIS A 8 2.71 21.12 -8.38
CA HIS A 8 3.51 22.07 -7.61
C HIS A 8 3.92 21.57 -6.21
N CYS A 9 3.35 20.46 -5.73
CA CYS A 9 3.71 19.87 -4.43
C CYS A 9 4.67 18.70 -4.64
N GLU A 10 5.97 18.96 -4.47
CA GLU A 10 7.01 17.94 -4.56
C GLU A 10 6.81 16.77 -3.57
N PRO A 11 6.42 16.99 -2.29
CA PRO A 11 6.11 15.89 -1.37
C PRO A 11 4.95 15.00 -1.86
N LEU A 12 3.89 15.61 -2.40
CA LEU A 12 2.74 14.89 -2.94
C LEU A 12 3.15 14.03 -4.14
N THR A 13 3.97 14.61 -5.03
CA THR A 13 4.48 13.93 -6.23
C THR A 13 5.37 12.77 -5.85
N ALA A 14 6.34 12.99 -4.94
CA ALA A 14 7.25 11.97 -4.46
C ALA A 14 6.48 10.80 -3.79
N ALA A 15 5.53 11.08 -2.92
CA ALA A 15 4.72 10.05 -2.27
C ALA A 15 3.89 9.23 -3.28
N SER A 16 3.28 9.90 -4.27
CA SER A 16 2.45 9.24 -5.30
C SER A 16 3.28 8.45 -6.32
N ALA A 17 4.55 8.80 -6.52
CA ALA A 17 5.47 8.14 -7.44
C ALA A 17 6.34 7.07 -6.76
N PHE A 18 6.37 7.01 -5.42
CA PHE A 18 7.21 6.06 -4.71
C PHE A 18 6.62 4.65 -4.77
N GLY A 19 7.27 3.77 -5.51
CA GLY A 19 6.88 2.36 -5.61
C GLY A 19 6.02 2.03 -6.83
N TRP A 20 5.25 0.95 -6.75
CA TRP A 20 4.49 0.39 -7.86
C TRP A 20 3.02 0.21 -7.50
N TYR A 21 2.15 0.49 -8.46
CA TYR A 21 0.71 0.25 -8.30
C TYR A 21 0.35 -1.19 -8.67
N VAL A 22 -0.45 -1.81 -7.82
CA VAL A 22 -1.02 -3.14 -8.06
C VAL A 22 -2.51 -3.01 -8.25
N TYR A 23 -3.00 -3.58 -9.35
CA TYR A 23 -4.38 -3.50 -9.80
C TYR A 23 -5.10 -4.81 -9.53
N PRO A 24 -6.44 -4.79 -9.37
CA PRO A 24 -7.17 -6.03 -9.28
C PRO A 24 -7.11 -6.77 -10.64
N PRO A 25 -7.11 -8.12 -10.66
CA PRO A 25 -7.05 -8.90 -11.88
C PRO A 25 -8.36 -8.86 -12.68
N ILE A 26 -9.48 -8.53 -12.03
CA ILE A 26 -10.80 -8.35 -12.64
C ILE A 26 -11.55 -7.21 -11.95
N ASP A 27 -12.60 -6.70 -12.60
CA ASP A 27 -13.57 -5.84 -11.93
C ASP A 27 -14.46 -6.71 -11.01
N PHE A 28 -14.51 -6.40 -9.71
CA PHE A 28 -15.31 -7.13 -8.74
C PHE A 28 -15.95 -6.19 -7.73
N MET A 29 -16.96 -6.69 -7.03
CA MET A 29 -17.64 -5.96 -5.97
C MET A 29 -17.57 -6.72 -4.66
N LEU A 30 -17.46 -5.98 -3.56
CA LEU A 30 -17.66 -6.49 -2.20
C LEU A 30 -18.86 -5.83 -1.56
N LYS A 31 -19.55 -6.56 -0.69
CA LYS A 31 -20.61 -6.03 0.18
C LYS A 31 -20.53 -6.75 1.50
N TRP A 32 -20.57 -6.01 2.60
CA TRP A 32 -20.60 -6.58 3.94
C TRP A 32 -21.91 -6.22 4.62
N ASP A 33 -22.57 -7.15 5.29
CA ASP A 33 -23.87 -6.92 5.93
C ASP A 33 -23.79 -6.66 7.44
N GLY A 34 -22.57 -6.59 7.99
CA GLY A 34 -22.32 -6.54 9.44
C GLY A 34 -21.80 -7.86 9.99
N THR A 35 -22.01 -8.97 9.28
CA THR A 35 -21.63 -10.32 9.70
C THR A 35 -20.77 -11.00 8.64
N GLU A 36 -21.30 -11.13 7.42
CA GLU A 36 -20.68 -11.84 6.31
C GLU A 36 -20.28 -10.90 5.19
N ILE A 37 -19.16 -11.22 4.54
CA ILE A 37 -18.69 -10.51 3.36
C ILE A 37 -19.12 -11.31 2.13
N PHE A 38 -19.79 -10.62 1.21
CA PHE A 38 -20.21 -11.14 -0.08
C PHE A 38 -19.36 -10.51 -1.18
N TRP A 39 -19.12 -11.28 -2.22
CA TRP A 39 -18.46 -10.82 -3.43
C TRP A 39 -19.28 -11.19 -4.68
N LYS A 40 -18.92 -10.55 -5.79
CA LYS A 40 -19.28 -10.98 -7.15
C LYS A 40 -18.32 -10.35 -8.15
N ALA A 41 -18.15 -10.95 -9.32
CA ALA A 41 -17.63 -10.23 -10.48
C ALA A 41 -18.56 -9.04 -10.82
N ALA A 42 -18.02 -7.97 -11.39
CA ALA A 42 -18.80 -6.75 -11.64
C ALA A 42 -20.01 -7.00 -12.57
N ASP A 43 -19.84 -7.85 -13.57
CA ASP A 43 -20.86 -8.28 -14.55
C ASP A 43 -21.79 -9.39 -14.04
N ALA A 44 -21.40 -10.10 -12.98
CA ALA A 44 -22.22 -11.17 -12.41
C ALA A 44 -23.47 -10.62 -11.71
N ARG A 45 -24.58 -11.37 -11.81
CA ARG A 45 -25.88 -11.02 -11.20
C ARG A 45 -25.98 -11.41 -9.72
N ARG A 46 -25.37 -12.52 -9.33
CA ARG A 46 -25.56 -13.14 -8.00
C ARG A 46 -24.39 -12.83 -7.07
N TRP A 47 -24.71 -12.41 -5.86
CA TRP A 47 -23.76 -12.31 -4.74
C TRP A 47 -23.46 -13.69 -4.16
N GLN A 48 -22.21 -13.94 -3.79
CA GLN A 48 -21.75 -15.17 -3.17
C GLN A 48 -20.94 -14.84 -1.91
N PRO A 49 -20.93 -15.72 -0.89
CA PRO A 49 -19.99 -15.62 0.23
C PRO A 49 -18.55 -15.45 -0.25
N ALA A 50 -17.81 -14.53 0.36
CA ALA A 50 -16.40 -14.28 0.09
C ALA A 50 -15.49 -15.12 1.03
N THR A 51 -15.93 -16.32 1.42
CA THR A 51 -15.24 -17.18 2.39
C THR A 51 -13.84 -17.54 1.91
N ALA A 52 -13.73 -18.14 0.72
CA ALA A 52 -12.49 -18.38 0.02
C ALA A 52 -12.81 -18.41 -1.47
N VAL A 53 -12.37 -17.38 -2.19
CA VAL A 53 -12.72 -17.17 -3.60
C VAL A 53 -11.51 -17.50 -4.45
N VAL A 54 -11.68 -18.43 -5.38
CA VAL A 54 -10.74 -18.66 -6.47
C VAL A 54 -11.39 -18.11 -7.73
N LEU A 55 -10.64 -17.32 -8.51
CA LEU A 55 -11.18 -16.75 -9.75
C LEU A 55 -11.49 -17.85 -10.77
N PRO A 56 -12.57 -17.69 -11.57
CA PRO A 56 -12.85 -18.61 -12.67
C PRO A 56 -11.63 -18.74 -13.61
N GLY A 57 -11.29 -19.98 -13.99
CA GLY A 57 -10.14 -20.31 -14.84
C GLY A 57 -8.78 -20.26 -14.16
N PHE A 58 -8.66 -19.67 -12.95
CA PHE A 58 -7.38 -19.64 -12.24
C PHE A 58 -6.97 -21.01 -11.71
N ALA A 59 -7.93 -21.84 -11.28
CA ALA A 59 -7.64 -23.19 -10.83
C ALA A 59 -6.97 -24.04 -11.93
N ASP A 60 -7.50 -23.98 -13.15
CA ASP A 60 -6.94 -24.69 -14.30
C ASP A 60 -5.57 -24.13 -14.70
N LEU A 61 -5.42 -22.80 -14.72
CA LEU A 61 -4.13 -22.15 -14.97
C LEU A 61 -3.08 -22.60 -13.96
N TYR A 62 -3.45 -22.62 -12.67
CA TYR A 62 -2.58 -23.01 -11.58
C TYR A 62 -2.15 -24.47 -11.71
N GLU A 63 -3.08 -25.40 -11.90
CA GLU A 63 -2.79 -26.83 -12.05
C GLU A 63 -1.85 -27.11 -13.24
N ASN A 64 -2.04 -26.40 -14.36
CA ASN A 64 -1.19 -26.54 -15.55
C ASN A 64 0.18 -25.86 -15.42
N SER A 65 0.34 -24.91 -14.51
CA SER A 65 1.57 -24.13 -14.35
C SER A 65 2.50 -24.66 -13.25
N VAL A 66 1.97 -25.40 -12.28
CA VAL A 66 2.76 -25.92 -11.15
C VAL A 66 3.58 -27.14 -11.60
N PRO A 67 4.92 -27.10 -11.55
CA PRO A 67 5.77 -28.22 -11.94
C PRO A 67 5.58 -29.38 -10.94
N ALA A 68 4.80 -30.40 -11.35
CA ALA A 68 4.52 -31.68 -10.69
C ALA A 68 4.34 -31.65 -9.15
N LYS A 69 3.07 -31.75 -8.72
CA LYS A 69 2.50 -31.91 -7.36
C LYS A 69 3.50 -32.17 -6.22
N ASN A 70 4.15 -31.11 -5.73
CA ASN A 70 4.73 -31.06 -4.39
C ASN A 70 4.43 -29.68 -3.74
N ALA A 71 4.11 -29.72 -2.43
CA ALA A 71 3.73 -28.64 -1.50
C ALA A 71 2.50 -27.75 -1.82
N LEU A 72 2.16 -27.54 -3.08
CA LEU A 72 1.18 -26.53 -3.53
C LEU A 72 -0.12 -27.18 -4.02
N GLN A 73 -0.85 -27.86 -3.12
CA GLN A 73 -2.05 -28.64 -3.48
C GLN A 73 -3.27 -27.79 -3.88
N THR A 74 -3.37 -26.56 -3.38
CA THR A 74 -4.55 -25.70 -3.58
C THR A 74 -4.10 -24.34 -4.12
N PRO A 75 -4.80 -23.78 -5.13
CA PRO A 75 -4.54 -22.43 -5.59
C PRO A 75 -4.73 -21.41 -4.45
N PHE A 76 -3.91 -20.36 -4.45
CA PHE A 76 -4.10 -19.27 -3.50
C PHE A 76 -5.44 -18.57 -3.76
N PRO A 77 -6.25 -18.31 -2.72
CA PRO A 77 -7.51 -17.61 -2.90
C PRO A 77 -7.26 -16.15 -3.30
N PHE A 78 -8.03 -15.68 -4.28
CA PHE A 78 -8.12 -14.28 -4.66
C PHE A 78 -8.69 -13.43 -3.52
N LEU A 79 -9.75 -13.92 -2.87
CA LEU A 79 -10.34 -13.30 -1.68
C LEU A 79 -10.46 -14.32 -0.55
N LEU A 80 -10.14 -13.91 0.67
CA LEU A 80 -10.25 -14.76 1.85
C LEU A 80 -10.79 -13.94 3.02
N ALA A 81 -12.06 -14.17 3.38
CA ALA A 81 -12.66 -13.55 4.56
C ALA A 81 -11.97 -14.06 5.84
N ARG A 82 -11.74 -13.15 6.79
CA ARG A 82 -11.09 -13.45 8.06
C ARG A 82 -12.12 -13.69 9.16
N ARG A 83 -11.66 -14.23 10.29
CA ARG A 83 -12.53 -14.45 11.46
C ARG A 83 -12.91 -13.13 12.12
N GLU A 84 -12.01 -12.15 12.06
CA GLU A 84 -12.28 -10.79 12.47
C GLU A 84 -13.29 -10.15 11.50
N VAL A 85 -14.35 -9.60 12.08
CA VAL A 85 -15.49 -9.06 11.32
C VAL A 85 -15.03 -7.93 10.38
N GLY A 86 -15.51 -7.98 9.13
CA GLY A 86 -15.25 -6.95 8.14
C GLY A 86 -13.84 -6.97 7.54
N LEU A 87 -12.99 -7.94 7.89
CA LEU A 87 -11.66 -8.09 7.30
C LEU A 87 -11.66 -9.12 6.16
N ILE A 88 -11.07 -8.73 5.03
CA ILE A 88 -10.87 -9.62 3.89
C ILE A 88 -9.47 -9.45 3.33
N GLN A 89 -8.81 -10.58 3.13
CA GLN A 89 -7.53 -10.66 2.45
C GLN A 89 -7.75 -10.70 0.94
N ILE A 90 -6.91 -9.97 0.21
CA ILE A 90 -6.93 -9.91 -1.25
C ILE A 90 -5.55 -10.28 -1.76
N TRP A 91 -5.48 -11.29 -2.62
CA TRP A 91 -4.29 -11.60 -3.41
C TRP A 91 -4.54 -11.19 -4.86
N PRO A 92 -3.88 -10.13 -5.37
CA PRO A 92 -4.13 -9.65 -6.73
C PRO A 92 -3.43 -10.47 -7.82
N GLY A 93 -2.89 -11.64 -7.49
CA GLY A 93 -2.19 -12.51 -8.45
C GLY A 93 -0.70 -12.17 -8.64
N VAL A 94 -0.08 -11.46 -7.68
CA VAL A 94 1.34 -11.08 -7.76
C VAL A 94 2.20 -11.82 -6.73
N LEU A 95 3.43 -12.13 -7.13
CA LEU A 95 4.52 -12.61 -6.28
C LEU A 95 5.61 -11.55 -6.30
N VAL A 96 6.24 -11.28 -5.16
CA VAL A 96 7.26 -10.24 -5.03
C VAL A 96 8.51 -10.84 -4.43
N HIS A 97 9.65 -10.54 -5.05
CA HIS A 97 10.97 -10.86 -4.54
C HIS A 97 11.85 -9.62 -4.66
N THR A 98 12.56 -9.30 -3.59
CA THR A 98 13.47 -8.15 -3.52
C THR A 98 14.90 -8.61 -3.34
N ARG A 99 15.86 -7.73 -3.61
CA ARG A 99 17.28 -8.00 -3.32
C ARG A 99 17.50 -8.12 -1.80
N PRO A 100 18.56 -8.82 -1.35
CA PRO A 100 18.90 -8.92 0.07
C PRO A 100 18.90 -7.57 0.81
N GLY A 101 18.30 -7.54 2.00
CA GLY A 101 18.19 -6.35 2.85
C GLY A 101 17.09 -5.37 2.44
N TRP A 102 16.18 -5.80 1.56
CA TRP A 102 15.01 -5.02 1.16
C TRP A 102 13.73 -5.79 1.39
N SER A 103 12.73 -5.09 1.89
CA SER A 103 11.38 -5.58 2.11
C SER A 103 10.39 -4.76 1.31
N THR A 104 9.15 -5.24 1.24
CA THR A 104 8.06 -4.56 0.54
C THR A 104 7.03 -4.10 1.55
N LEU A 105 6.81 -2.78 1.63
CA LEU A 105 5.65 -2.19 2.28
C LEU A 105 4.47 -2.25 1.30
N VAL A 106 3.39 -2.92 1.71
CA VAL A 106 2.11 -2.93 1.03
C VAL A 106 1.20 -1.93 1.71
N ARG A 107 0.65 -0.97 0.95
CA ARG A 107 -0.23 0.06 1.50
C ARG A 107 -1.31 0.51 0.54
N GLY A 108 -2.24 1.31 1.03
CA GLY A 108 -3.20 2.00 0.16
C GLY A 108 -2.50 3.04 -0.73
N PRO A 109 -2.90 3.21 -2.02
CA PRO A 109 -2.34 4.22 -2.92
C PRO A 109 -2.29 5.63 -2.32
N ALA A 110 -1.11 6.24 -2.29
CA ALA A 110 -0.90 7.58 -1.76
C ALA A 110 -1.69 8.60 -2.58
N ASN A 111 -2.40 9.50 -1.89
CA ASN A 111 -3.13 10.63 -2.47
C ASN A 111 -4.23 10.28 -3.48
N LEU A 112 -4.52 8.99 -3.70
CA LEU A 112 -5.65 8.57 -4.50
C LEU A 112 -6.92 8.69 -3.66
N PRO A 113 -7.92 9.51 -4.06
CA PRO A 113 -9.15 9.65 -3.30
C PRO A 113 -9.85 8.30 -3.16
N ARG A 114 -10.11 7.90 -1.92
CA ARG A 114 -10.90 6.73 -1.55
C ARG A 114 -12.14 7.20 -0.79
N GLY A 115 -13.27 6.55 -1.03
CA GLY A 115 -14.45 6.74 -0.20
C GLY A 115 -14.27 6.10 1.19
N PRO A 116 -15.16 6.40 2.15
CA PRO A 116 -15.09 5.85 3.52
C PRO A 116 -15.52 4.38 3.61
N ALA A 117 -15.73 3.70 2.48
CA ALA A 117 -16.32 2.37 2.45
C ALA A 117 -15.37 1.26 2.93
N TYR A 118 -14.06 1.48 2.80
CA TYR A 118 -13.04 0.55 3.28
C TYR A 118 -11.71 1.25 3.58
N GLU A 119 -10.89 0.59 4.38
CA GLU A 119 -9.51 0.95 4.68
C GLU A 119 -8.57 -0.17 4.22
N VAL A 120 -7.39 0.21 3.72
CA VAL A 120 -6.32 -0.74 3.42
C VAL A 120 -5.43 -0.81 4.65
N LEU A 121 -5.27 -2.02 5.21
CA LEU A 121 -4.29 -2.23 6.27
C LEU A 121 -2.91 -2.32 5.63
N GLU A 122 -1.96 -1.59 6.20
CA GLU A 122 -0.58 -1.59 5.73
C GLU A 122 0.22 -2.75 6.36
N GLY A 123 1.22 -3.26 5.65
CA GLY A 123 2.09 -4.31 6.16
C GLY A 123 3.43 -4.36 5.45
N ILE A 124 4.50 -4.69 6.18
CA ILE A 124 5.83 -4.94 5.63
C ILE A 124 6.00 -6.45 5.48
N ILE A 125 6.46 -6.87 4.30
CA ILE A 125 6.75 -8.27 3.97
C ILE A 125 8.23 -8.37 3.63
N GLU A 126 8.95 -9.28 4.29
CA GLU A 126 10.39 -9.49 4.11
C GLU A 126 10.69 -10.29 2.83
N THR A 127 10.41 -9.65 1.71
CA THR A 127 10.42 -10.24 0.36
C THR A 127 11.82 -10.61 -0.16
N ASP A 128 12.87 -10.35 0.61
CA ASP A 128 14.23 -10.76 0.28
C ASP A 128 14.52 -12.23 0.63
N TRP A 129 13.90 -12.76 1.69
CA TRP A 129 14.00 -14.18 2.05
C TRP A 129 12.65 -14.91 1.97
N TRP A 130 11.53 -14.21 2.21
CA TRP A 130 10.20 -14.80 2.11
C TRP A 130 9.66 -14.67 0.69
N PHE A 131 9.20 -15.79 0.11
CA PHE A 131 8.60 -15.81 -1.22
C PHE A 131 7.23 -16.50 -1.20
N GLY A 132 6.19 -15.72 -1.50
CA GLY A 132 4.80 -16.20 -1.47
C GLY A 132 3.82 -15.18 -2.06
N PRO A 133 2.51 -15.51 -2.06
CA PRO A 133 1.47 -14.61 -2.56
C PRO A 133 1.47 -13.30 -1.77
N LEU A 134 1.60 -12.18 -2.48
CA LEU A 134 1.51 -10.87 -1.84
C LEU A 134 0.06 -10.57 -1.47
N ILE A 135 -0.30 -10.92 -0.24
CA ILE A 135 -1.65 -10.74 0.31
C ILE A 135 -1.68 -9.47 1.14
N SER A 136 -2.67 -8.61 0.88
CA SER A 136 -2.98 -7.48 1.76
C SER A 136 -4.40 -7.60 2.28
N THR A 137 -4.63 -7.05 3.47
CA THR A 137 -5.94 -7.05 4.11
C THR A 137 -6.60 -5.69 3.93
N ILE A 138 -7.90 -5.69 3.63
CA ILE A 138 -8.74 -4.49 3.75
C ILE A 138 -9.77 -4.68 4.85
N ARG A 139 -10.15 -3.57 5.49
CA ARG A 139 -11.26 -3.48 6.44
C ARG A 139 -12.43 -2.81 5.74
N LEU A 140 -13.58 -3.48 5.70
CA LEU A 140 -14.83 -2.90 5.24
C LEU A 140 -15.42 -2.06 6.38
N CYS A 141 -15.73 -0.81 6.08
CA CYS A 141 -16.16 0.17 7.10
C CYS A 141 -17.65 0.54 6.97
N GLN A 142 -18.31 0.13 5.89
CA GLN A 142 -19.72 0.41 5.62
C GLN A 142 -20.51 -0.87 5.35
N THR A 143 -21.61 -1.06 6.08
CA THR A 143 -22.52 -2.19 5.90
C THR A 143 -23.56 -1.90 4.82
N GLY A 144 -24.04 -2.95 4.16
CA GLY A 144 -25.10 -2.90 3.15
C GLY A 144 -24.73 -2.25 1.80
N HIS A 145 -23.61 -1.54 1.73
CA HIS A 145 -23.18 -0.79 0.54
C HIS A 145 -22.24 -1.63 -0.35
N PRO A 146 -22.61 -1.89 -1.63
CA PRO A 146 -21.70 -2.50 -2.59
C PRO A 146 -20.52 -1.57 -2.95
N ILE A 147 -19.31 -2.09 -2.88
CA ILE A 147 -18.07 -1.38 -3.21
C ILE A 147 -17.50 -1.98 -4.50
N LEU A 148 -17.31 -1.15 -5.53
CA LEU A 148 -16.69 -1.56 -6.79
C LEU A 148 -15.17 -1.40 -6.72
N PHE A 149 -14.46 -2.49 -7.01
CA PHE A 149 -13.03 -2.52 -7.28
C PHE A 149 -12.83 -2.73 -8.77
N SER A 150 -12.26 -1.73 -9.46
CA SER A 150 -12.07 -1.75 -10.90
C SER A 150 -10.59 -1.91 -11.25
N THR A 151 -10.30 -2.68 -12.28
CA THR A 151 -9.03 -2.83 -13.00
C THR A 151 -8.40 -1.50 -13.42
N ASN A 152 -9.20 -0.43 -13.54
CA ASN A 152 -8.71 0.92 -13.83
C ASN A 152 -8.25 1.70 -12.57
N ARG A 153 -8.35 1.11 -11.37
CA ARG A 153 -7.94 1.73 -10.11
C ARG A 153 -7.04 0.78 -9.30
N PRO A 154 -5.92 1.26 -8.76
CA PRO A 154 -5.03 0.40 -7.98
C PRO A 154 -5.66 0.01 -6.65
N LEU A 155 -5.47 -1.26 -6.26
CA LEU A 155 -5.77 -1.78 -4.93
C LEU A 155 -4.73 -1.29 -3.93
N PHE A 156 -3.46 -1.49 -4.28
CA PHE A 156 -2.32 -1.29 -3.41
C PHE A 156 -1.23 -0.49 -4.10
N GLN A 157 -0.38 0.12 -3.30
CA GLN A 157 0.91 0.66 -3.70
C GLN A 157 1.99 -0.10 -2.93
N LEU A 158 2.93 -0.70 -3.65
CA LEU A 158 4.05 -1.43 -3.10
C LEU A 158 5.26 -0.53 -3.05
N GLN A 159 5.87 -0.38 -1.88
CA GLN A 159 7.01 0.49 -1.67
C GLN A 159 8.20 -0.32 -1.19
N PRO A 160 9.37 -0.19 -1.84
CA PRO A 160 10.57 -0.85 -1.36
C PRO A 160 11.05 -0.13 -0.10
N VAL A 161 11.24 -0.88 0.98
CA VAL A 161 11.77 -0.36 2.26
C VAL A 161 13.03 -1.13 2.62
N GLN A 162 14.02 -0.46 3.18
CA GLN A 162 15.23 -1.15 3.63
C GLN A 162 14.94 -1.86 4.95
N THR A 163 15.38 -3.11 5.08
CA THR A 163 15.20 -3.87 6.33
C THR A 163 15.81 -3.14 7.52
N ALA A 164 16.95 -2.47 7.31
CA ALA A 164 17.62 -1.68 8.33
C ALA A 164 16.76 -0.54 8.91
N THR A 165 15.80 0.02 8.15
CA THR A 165 15.01 1.18 8.63
C THR A 165 13.92 0.81 9.64
N TYR A 166 13.58 -0.47 9.76
CA TYR A 166 12.62 -0.96 10.76
C TYR A 166 13.21 -2.03 11.68
N ALA A 167 14.54 -2.22 11.64
CA ALA A 167 15.24 -3.06 12.60
C ALA A 167 15.14 -2.44 14.01
N SER A 168 15.01 -3.28 15.05
CA SER A 168 14.82 -2.81 16.43
C SER A 168 15.88 -1.80 16.86
N LYS A 169 17.15 -2.05 16.54
CA LYS A 169 18.26 -1.14 16.88
C LYS A 169 18.05 0.29 16.35
N GLU A 170 17.49 0.43 15.16
CA GLU A 170 17.26 1.72 14.52
C GLU A 170 15.97 2.36 15.03
N LEU A 171 14.94 1.56 15.32
CA LEU A 171 13.69 2.03 15.93
C LEU A 171 13.84 2.41 17.41
N ASP A 172 14.78 1.82 18.13
CA ASP A 172 15.11 2.14 19.52
C ASP A 172 16.05 3.35 19.62
N ASN A 173 16.60 3.82 18.50
CA ASN A 173 17.52 4.96 18.43
C ASN A 173 16.77 6.27 18.13
N PHE A 174 15.92 6.70 19.05
CA PHE A 174 15.23 7.97 18.99
C PHE A 174 15.37 8.75 20.30
N GLU A 175 15.21 10.07 20.21
CA GLU A 175 15.08 10.95 21.36
C GLU A 175 13.65 11.51 21.39
N LEU A 176 13.01 11.43 22.56
CA LEU A 176 11.72 12.07 22.78
C LEU A 176 11.93 13.38 23.53
N VAL A 177 11.73 14.50 22.83
CA VAL A 177 11.72 15.83 23.46
C VAL A 177 10.29 16.16 23.89
N GLU A 178 10.02 16.03 25.18
CA GLU A 178 8.68 16.28 25.72
C GLU A 178 8.44 17.78 25.96
N GLY A 179 7.57 18.36 25.12
CA GLY A 179 7.06 19.71 25.26
C GLY A 179 7.99 20.80 24.73
N LEU A 180 7.40 21.96 24.40
CA LEU A 180 8.12 23.09 23.80
C LEU A 180 9.23 23.64 24.71
N ALA A 181 9.08 23.51 26.03
CA ALA A 181 10.07 23.98 26.99
C ALA A 181 11.39 23.20 26.94
N SER A 182 11.36 21.98 26.39
CA SER A 182 12.52 21.09 26.27
C SER A 182 13.24 21.22 24.93
N LEU A 183 12.70 22.03 24.00
CA LEU A 183 13.34 22.30 22.71
C LEU A 183 14.61 23.12 22.89
N GLY A 184 15.71 22.64 22.31
CA GLY A 184 16.98 23.34 22.30
C GLY A 184 16.99 24.53 21.34
N ASN A 185 18.02 25.36 21.43
CA ASN A 185 18.19 26.50 20.53
C ASN A 185 18.27 26.09 19.05
N ASP A 186 18.88 24.94 18.76
CA ASP A 186 18.99 24.42 17.40
C ASP A 186 17.63 23.95 16.86
N ASP A 187 16.78 23.36 17.69
CA ASP A 187 15.42 22.97 17.31
C ASP A 187 14.58 24.20 16.95
N TRP A 188 14.65 25.23 17.78
CA TRP A 188 13.96 26.50 17.52
C TRP A 188 14.46 27.18 16.25
N LYS A 189 15.77 27.16 16.02
CA LYS A 189 16.37 27.72 14.81
C LYS A 189 15.92 26.99 13.55
N HIS A 190 15.95 25.65 13.52
CA HIS A 190 15.46 24.88 12.37
C HIS A 190 13.96 25.09 12.13
N LEU A 191 13.17 25.22 13.19
CA LEU A 191 11.74 25.52 13.08
C LEU A 191 11.49 26.92 12.51
N GLU A 192 12.24 27.92 12.96
CA GLU A 192 12.17 29.29 12.45
C GLU A 192 12.52 29.35 10.96
N GLU A 193 13.58 28.67 10.53
CA GLU A 193 13.97 28.54 9.12
C GLU A 193 12.87 27.89 8.27
N THR A 194 12.07 26.99 8.86
CA THR A 194 10.95 26.32 8.18
C THR A 194 9.71 27.21 8.10
N ILE A 195 9.37 27.93 9.17
CA ILE A 195 8.13 28.73 9.29
C ILE A 195 8.25 30.10 8.61
N ASN A 196 9.43 30.72 8.69
CA ASN A 196 9.72 32.02 8.10
C ASN A 196 10.67 31.85 6.90
N PRO A 197 10.24 31.20 5.80
CA PRO A 197 11.07 31.18 4.62
C PRO A 197 11.24 32.63 4.17
N HIS A 198 12.47 33.16 4.24
CA HIS A 198 12.79 34.49 3.73
C HIS A 198 12.15 34.65 2.35
N GLU A 199 11.33 35.70 2.20
CA GLU A 199 10.52 36.06 1.03
C GLU A 199 10.77 35.23 -0.23
N THR A 200 10.03 34.14 -0.44
CA THR A 200 10.23 33.33 -1.64
C THR A 200 8.94 32.92 -2.31
N ARG A 201 8.89 33.27 -3.60
CA ARG A 201 7.92 32.87 -4.61
C ARG A 201 7.59 31.37 -4.48
N SER A 202 6.32 31.02 -4.65
CA SER A 202 5.84 29.62 -4.74
C SER A 202 6.81 28.73 -5.54
N GLY A 203 7.28 27.62 -4.95
CA GLY A 203 8.09 26.60 -5.63
C GLY A 203 9.54 26.43 -5.16
N VAL A 204 10.04 27.22 -4.20
CA VAL A 204 11.45 27.10 -3.73
C VAL A 204 11.73 25.75 -3.05
N TYR A 205 10.87 25.27 -2.14
CA TYR A 205 11.01 23.93 -1.57
C TYR A 205 11.10 22.84 -2.66
N ALA A 206 10.25 22.92 -3.69
CA ALA A 206 10.29 21.97 -4.81
C ALA A 206 11.60 22.07 -5.60
N ALA A 207 12.14 23.29 -5.79
CA ALA A 207 13.44 23.50 -6.44
C ALA A 207 14.62 22.97 -5.60
N ASP A 208 14.62 23.19 -4.29
CA ASP A 208 15.67 22.73 -3.38
C ASP A 208 15.67 21.22 -3.22
N VAL A 209 14.50 20.59 -3.10
CA VAL A 209 14.39 19.12 -3.10
C VAL A 209 14.93 18.54 -4.41
N ARG A 210 14.59 19.12 -5.57
CA ARG A 210 15.12 18.68 -6.87
C ARG A 210 16.63 18.87 -6.99
N ARG A 211 17.15 19.99 -6.51
CA ARG A 211 18.60 20.28 -6.47
C ARG A 211 19.34 19.27 -5.60
N ASN A 212 18.83 19.00 -4.39
CA ASN A 212 19.40 18.03 -3.46
C ASN A 212 19.32 16.59 -3.98
N ARG A 213 18.30 16.26 -4.78
CA ARG A 213 18.21 14.93 -5.42
C ARG A 213 19.29 14.74 -6.48
N ASN A 214 19.62 15.79 -7.24
CA ASN A 214 20.63 15.75 -8.29
C ASN A 214 22.07 15.85 -7.76
N SER A 215 22.28 16.39 -6.56
CA SER A 215 23.60 16.52 -5.93
C SER A 215 24.01 15.30 -5.09
N ARG A 216 23.11 14.35 -4.83
CA ARG A 216 23.46 13.08 -4.17
C ARG A 216 24.22 12.18 -5.15
N PRO A 217 25.42 11.68 -4.80
CA PRO A 217 26.14 10.75 -5.65
C PRO A 217 25.29 9.49 -5.86
N GLY A 218 24.93 9.22 -7.11
CA GLY A 218 24.24 7.99 -7.46
C GLY A 218 25.15 6.81 -7.20
N ASN A 219 24.73 5.90 -6.30
CA ASN A 219 25.27 4.55 -6.28
C ASN A 219 24.90 3.90 -7.61
N LYS A 220 25.88 3.86 -8.52
CA LYS A 220 25.89 2.93 -9.65
C LYS A 220 25.83 1.50 -9.13
#